data_AF-A0A0U1KQL3-F1
#
_entry.id   AF-A0A0U1KQL3-F1
#
_cell.length_a   1.000
_cell.length_b   1.000
_cell.length_c   1.000
_cell.angle_alpha   90.00
_cell.angle_beta   90.00
_cell.angle_gamma   90.00
#
_symmetry.space_group_name_H-M   'P 1'
#
loop_
_entity.id
_entity.type
_entity.pdbx_description
1 polymer ?
#
loop_
_entity_poly.entity_id
_entity_poly.type
_entity_poly.pdbx_seq_one_letter_code
_entity_poly.pdbx_strand_id
1 'polypeptide(L)'
;MENRLRKLRSIMNDSTFNQLQFTERHRNRVHDKINKENESKEDICLAALQLLLNKKTGFELIQLLHARGLESFKENEGNLYTLLHELEQNGYVISDWNDKAVKYYQTSEEGKAVLEKEKKKEKHSILIRKIAEE
;
A
#
# COMPACT_ATOMS: atom_id res chain seq x y z
N MET A 1 29.70 3.96 -2.79
CA MET A 1 29.00 2.68 -2.51
C MET A 1 28.62 1.95 -3.81
N GLU A 2 28.17 2.66 -4.85
CA GLU A 2 27.77 2.10 -6.17
C GLU A 2 28.82 1.22 -6.87
N ASN A 3 30.10 1.60 -6.85
CA ASN A 3 31.14 0.83 -7.55
C ASN A 3 31.35 -0.58 -6.96
N ARG A 4 31.05 -0.78 -5.66
CA ARG A 4 31.11 -2.11 -5.03
C ARG A 4 29.91 -2.97 -5.45
N LEU A 5 28.73 -2.37 -5.55
CA LEU A 5 27.50 -3.04 -6.02
C LEU A 5 27.59 -3.43 -7.49
N ARG A 6 28.18 -2.58 -8.35
CA ARG A 6 28.44 -2.91 -9.77
C ARG A 6 29.37 -4.12 -9.93
N LYS A 7 30.48 -4.15 -9.18
CA LYS A 7 31.41 -5.30 -9.20
C LYS A 7 30.74 -6.58 -8.72
N LEU A 8 29.95 -6.51 -7.64
CA LEU A 8 29.19 -7.64 -7.14
C LEU A 8 28.23 -8.19 -8.20
N ARG A 9 27.45 -7.32 -8.85
CA ARG A 9 26.53 -7.73 -9.93
C ARG A 9 27.25 -8.43 -11.08
N SER A 10 28.42 -7.92 -11.50
CA SER A 10 29.22 -8.53 -12.56
C SER A 10 29.65 -9.96 -12.20
N ILE A 11 30.23 -10.13 -11.01
CA ILE A 11 30.71 -11.45 -10.54
C ILE A 11 29.54 -12.43 -10.40
N MET A 12 28.39 -11.97 -9.90
CA MET A 12 27.22 -12.82 -9.78
C MET A 12 26.65 -13.23 -11.14
N ASN A 13 26.70 -12.35 -12.15
CA ASN A 13 26.32 -12.69 -13.53
C ASN A 13 27.21 -13.81 -14.08
N ASP A 14 28.52 -13.71 -13.86
CA ASP A 14 29.50 -14.65 -14.42
C ASP A 14 29.54 -16.01 -13.70
N SER A 15 29.13 -16.08 -12.44
CA SER A 15 29.21 -17.31 -11.62
C SER A 15 27.84 -17.89 -11.26
N THR A 16 26.99 -17.11 -10.58
CA THR A 16 25.75 -17.58 -9.95
C THR A 16 24.57 -17.57 -10.91
N PHE A 17 24.43 -16.54 -11.74
CA PHE A 17 23.26 -16.38 -12.62
C PHE A 17 23.39 -17.11 -13.97
N ASN A 18 24.59 -17.54 -14.37
CA ASN A 18 24.80 -18.28 -15.62
C ASN A 18 24.01 -19.61 -15.70
N GLN A 19 23.66 -20.19 -14.55
CA GLN A 19 22.83 -21.40 -14.47
C GLN A 19 21.32 -21.08 -14.40
N LEU A 20 20.93 -19.83 -14.16
CA LEU A 20 19.54 -19.41 -14.01
C LEU A 20 18.95 -19.04 -15.38
N GLN A 21 18.16 -19.95 -15.95
CA GLN A 21 17.41 -19.72 -17.18
C GLN A 21 16.03 -19.15 -16.85
N PHE A 22 15.83 -17.84 -17.03
CA PHE A 22 14.50 -17.23 -16.93
C PHE A 22 13.69 -17.56 -18.19
N THR A 23 12.80 -18.54 -18.07
CA THR A 23 11.82 -18.87 -19.12
C THR A 23 10.86 -17.71 -19.39
N GLU A 24 10.25 -17.67 -20.58
CA GLU A 24 9.16 -16.72 -20.88
C GLU A 24 8.01 -16.82 -19.88
N ARG A 25 7.75 -18.04 -19.36
CA ARG A 25 6.75 -18.22 -18.29
C ARG A 25 7.11 -17.46 -17.01
N HIS A 26 8.40 -17.39 -16.65
CA HIS A 26 8.85 -16.61 -15.49
C HIS A 26 8.64 -15.11 -15.73
N ARG A 27 9.01 -14.61 -16.92
CA ARG A 27 8.83 -13.20 -17.30
C ARG A 27 7.36 -12.79 -17.30
N ASN A 28 6.51 -13.61 -17.92
CA ASN A 28 5.07 -13.34 -17.97
C ASN A 28 4.46 -13.34 -16.57
N ARG A 29 4.82 -14.27 -15.69
CA ARG A 29 4.36 -14.24 -14.28
C ARG A 29 4.75 -12.96 -13.54
N VAL A 30 5.94 -12.43 -13.78
CA VAL A 30 6.38 -11.15 -13.17
C VAL A 30 5.57 -10.00 -13.74
N HIS A 31 5.39 -9.91 -15.06
CA HIS A 31 4.59 -8.86 -15.70
C HIS A 31 3.12 -8.93 -15.29
N ASP A 32 2.55 -10.14 -15.23
CA ASP A 32 1.18 -10.36 -14.79
C ASP A 32 1.01 -9.89 -13.34
N LYS A 33 1.98 -10.13 -12.44
CA LYS A 33 1.94 -9.60 -11.07
C LYS A 33 2.00 -8.08 -11.03
N ILE A 34 2.91 -7.46 -11.79
CA ILE A 34 3.03 -5.99 -11.88
C ILE A 34 1.72 -5.37 -12.39
N ASN A 35 1.07 -5.99 -13.38
CA ASN A 35 -0.19 -5.50 -13.93
C ASN A 35 -1.43 -5.86 -13.09
N LYS A 36 -1.35 -6.87 -12.22
CA LYS A 36 -2.45 -7.26 -11.32
C LYS A 36 -2.45 -6.43 -10.04
N GLU A 37 -1.30 -5.87 -9.64
CA GLU A 37 -1.14 -4.87 -8.57
C GLU A 37 -1.64 -3.46 -8.95
N ASN A 38 -2.59 -3.34 -9.88
CA ASN A 38 -3.26 -2.08 -10.25
C ASN A 38 -4.35 -1.66 -9.22
N GLU A 39 -4.33 -2.18 -7.99
CA GLU A 39 -4.99 -1.46 -6.90
C GLU A 39 -4.13 -0.21 -6.66
N SER A 40 -4.66 0.99 -6.93
CA SER A 40 -3.85 2.20 -6.73
C SER A 40 -3.41 2.23 -5.27
N LYS A 41 -2.10 2.35 -5.04
CA LYS A 41 -1.55 2.52 -3.69
C LYS A 41 -2.30 3.65 -2.96
N GLU A 42 -2.76 4.66 -3.70
CA GLU A 42 -3.57 5.76 -3.23
C GLU A 42 -4.95 5.31 -2.71
N ASP A 43 -5.65 4.43 -3.44
CA ASP A 43 -6.95 3.89 -3.03
C ASP A 43 -6.83 3.05 -1.75
N ILE A 44 -5.77 2.25 -1.64
CA ILE A 44 -5.47 1.47 -0.44
C ILE A 44 -5.18 2.38 0.75
N CYS A 45 -4.35 3.41 0.55
CA CYS A 45 -4.07 4.44 1.56
C CYS A 45 -5.36 5.11 2.04
N LEU A 46 -6.22 5.53 1.11
CA LEU A 46 -7.49 6.19 1.42
C LEU A 46 -8.43 5.26 2.18
N ALA A 47 -8.57 4.00 1.74
CA ALA A 47 -9.39 3.01 2.44
C ALA A 47 -8.88 2.76 3.87
N ALA A 48 -7.55 2.66 4.05
CA ALA A 48 -6.94 2.51 5.37
C ALA A 48 -7.22 3.72 6.27
N LEU A 49 -7.02 4.95 5.77
CA LEU A 49 -7.31 6.18 6.52
C LEU A 49 -8.79 6.30 6.90
N GLN A 50 -9.71 5.90 6.01
CA GLN A 50 -11.15 5.89 6.32
C GLN A 50 -11.49 4.87 7.41
N LEU A 51 -10.88 3.70 7.37
CA LEU A 51 -11.07 2.66 8.38
C LEU A 51 -10.54 3.07 9.74
N LEU A 52 -9.41 3.75 9.77
CA LEU A 52 -8.73 4.20 10.98
C LEU A 52 -9.34 5.47 11.60
N LEU A 53 -10.43 6.01 11.06
CA LEU A 53 -11.22 7.05 11.75
C LEU A 53 -11.64 6.60 13.16
N ASN A 54 -11.90 5.30 13.32
CA ASN A 54 -12.05 4.65 14.61
C ASN A 54 -10.82 3.80 14.89
N LYS A 55 -10.27 3.94 16.10
CA LYS A 55 -9.06 3.23 16.56
C LYS A 55 -9.17 1.72 16.35
N LYS A 56 -8.15 1.10 15.72
CA LYS A 56 -8.09 -0.34 15.39
C LYS A 56 -6.69 -0.90 15.51
N THR A 57 -6.60 -2.20 15.75
CA THR A 57 -5.37 -2.96 15.60
C THR A 57 -5.02 -3.18 14.12
N GLY A 58 -3.76 -3.48 13.84
CA GLY A 58 -3.34 -3.87 12.48
C GLY A 58 -4.11 -5.09 11.97
N PHE A 59 -4.38 -6.06 12.84
CA PHE A 59 -5.14 -7.26 12.49
C PHE A 59 -6.61 -6.96 12.12
N GLU A 60 -7.31 -6.15 12.91
CA GLU A 60 -8.67 -5.71 12.56
C GLU A 60 -8.70 -4.93 11.23
N LEU A 61 -7.66 -4.13 10.98
CA LEU A 61 -7.53 -3.39 9.73
C LEU A 61 -7.38 -4.33 8.53
N ILE A 62 -6.56 -5.39 8.62
CA ILE A 62 -6.42 -6.44 7.59
C ILE A 62 -7.79 -7.03 7.24
N GLN A 63 -8.54 -7.47 8.25
CA GLN A 63 -9.85 -8.09 8.05
C GLN A 63 -10.84 -7.16 7.33
N LEU A 64 -10.83 -5.88 7.68
CA LEU A 64 -11.73 -4.90 7.08
C LEU A 64 -11.31 -4.48 5.66
N LEU A 65 -10.01 -4.46 5.36
CA LEU A 65 -9.51 -4.23 4.00
C LEU A 65 -9.90 -5.42 3.10
N HIS A 66 -9.75 -6.65 3.59
CA HIS A 66 -10.24 -7.85 2.91
C HIS A 66 -11.75 -7.82 2.64
N ALA A 67 -12.54 -7.39 3.63
CA ALA A 67 -13.99 -7.26 3.46
C ALA A 67 -14.38 -6.22 2.38
N ARG A 68 -13.49 -5.28 2.05
CA ARG A 68 -13.65 -4.34 0.92
C ARG A 68 -13.15 -4.87 -0.43
N GLY A 69 -12.69 -6.12 -0.49
CA GLY A 69 -12.13 -6.71 -1.70
C GLY A 69 -10.69 -6.28 -2.00
N LEU A 70 -10.02 -5.59 -1.08
CA LEU A 70 -8.60 -5.26 -1.21
C LEU A 70 -7.78 -6.47 -0.78
N GLU A 71 -7.31 -7.23 -1.76
CA GLU A 71 -6.54 -8.46 -1.53
C GLU A 71 -5.02 -8.22 -1.53
N SER A 72 -4.56 -6.97 -1.69
CA SER A 72 -3.13 -6.60 -1.67
C SER A 72 -2.36 -7.07 -0.42
N PHE A 73 -3.05 -7.36 0.67
CA PHE A 73 -2.44 -7.84 1.93
C PHE A 73 -2.64 -9.35 2.19
N LYS A 74 -3.33 -10.08 1.29
CA LYS A 74 -3.69 -11.50 1.47
C LYS A 74 -2.49 -12.42 1.55
N GLU A 75 -1.52 -12.19 0.67
CA GLU A 75 -0.32 -13.01 0.56
C GLU A 75 0.85 -12.45 1.39
N ASN A 76 0.73 -11.19 1.84
CA ASN A 76 1.79 -10.52 2.59
C ASN A 76 1.22 -9.43 3.52
N GLU A 77 0.75 -9.87 4.70
CA GLU A 77 0.27 -8.98 5.77
C GLU A 77 1.36 -7.97 6.21
N GLY A 78 2.64 -8.31 6.03
CA GLY A 78 3.78 -7.43 6.29
C GLY A 78 3.71 -6.11 5.55
N ASN A 79 3.17 -6.10 4.33
CA ASN A 79 3.01 -4.90 3.52
C ASN A 79 2.09 -3.87 4.18
N LEU A 80 1.09 -4.32 4.96
CA LEU A 80 0.22 -3.40 5.69
C LEU A 80 1.01 -2.63 6.74
N TYR A 81 1.90 -3.31 7.46
CA TYR A 81 2.69 -2.68 8.50
C TYR A 81 3.70 -1.67 7.92
N THR A 82 4.26 -1.96 6.75
CA THR A 82 5.06 -0.98 5.99
C THR A 82 4.23 0.25 5.63
N LEU A 83 3.01 0.05 5.10
CA LEU A 83 2.09 1.14 4.79
C LEU A 83 1.73 1.97 6.02
N LEU A 84 1.38 1.33 7.14
CA LEU A 84 1.06 2.00 8.39
C LEU A 84 2.24 2.82 8.90
N HIS A 85 3.45 2.27 8.81
CA HIS A 85 4.66 2.99 9.18
C HIS A 85 4.89 4.22 8.27
N GLU A 86 4.69 4.10 6.96
CA GLU A 86 4.75 5.24 6.03
C GLU A 86 3.71 6.31 6.39
N LEU A 87 2.46 5.91 6.72
CA LEU A 87 1.41 6.85 7.11
C LEU A 87 1.69 7.52 8.46
N GLU A 88 2.31 6.83 9.41
CA GLU A 88 2.80 7.38 10.67
C GLU A 88 3.91 8.41 10.45
N GLN A 89 4.91 8.08 9.62
CA GLN A 89 6.02 9.01 9.31
C GLN A 89 5.52 10.29 8.62
N ASN A 90 4.49 10.17 7.79
CA ASN A 90 3.85 11.32 7.13
C ASN A 90 2.85 12.05 8.03
N GLY A 91 2.63 11.60 9.27
CA GLY A 91 1.74 12.25 10.24
C GLY A 91 0.25 12.06 9.96
N TYR A 92 -0.16 11.17 9.05
CA TYR A 92 -1.56 10.91 8.74
C TYR A 92 -2.22 9.88 9.67
N VAL A 93 -1.41 9.06 10.34
CA VAL A 93 -1.83 8.07 11.31
C VAL A 93 -1.01 8.26 12.59
N ILE A 94 -1.67 8.10 13.73
CA ILE A 94 -1.04 8.01 15.05
C ILE A 94 -1.21 6.60 15.59
N SER A 95 -0.33 6.21 16.51
CA SER A 95 -0.39 4.90 17.14
C SER A 95 -0.09 4.94 18.62
N ASP A 96 -0.77 4.06 19.37
CA ASP A 96 -0.52 3.86 20.79
C ASP A 96 -0.48 2.37 21.11
N TRP A 97 0.25 2.03 22.16
CA TRP A 97 0.25 0.70 22.76
C TRP A 97 -0.71 0.68 23.95
N ASN A 98 -1.46 -0.40 24.12
CA ASN A 98 -2.23 -0.64 25.34
C ASN A 98 -1.40 -1.41 26.39
N ASP A 99 -1.97 -1.59 27.58
CA ASP A 99 -1.35 -2.34 28.70
C ASP A 99 -1.06 -3.82 28.38
N LYS A 100 -1.67 -4.36 27.31
CA LYS A 100 -1.47 -5.73 26.84
C LYS A 100 -0.45 -5.82 25.69
N ALA A 101 0.35 -4.78 25.46
CA ALA A 101 1.31 -4.70 24.37
C ALA A 101 0.67 -4.91 22.98
N VAL A 102 -0.55 -4.42 22.79
CA VAL A 102 -1.23 -4.39 21.49
C VAL A 102 -1.13 -2.98 20.92
N LYS A 103 -0.59 -2.86 19.70
CA LYS A 103 -0.50 -1.59 18.97
C LYS A 103 -1.82 -1.30 18.25
N TYR A 104 -2.33 -0.10 18.48
CA TYR A 104 -3.51 0.45 17.82
C TYR A 104 -3.11 1.64 16.96
N TYR A 105 -3.88 1.86 15.91
CA TYR A 105 -3.71 2.91 14.93
C TYR A 105 -5.00 3.73 14.85
N GLN A 106 -4.85 5.03 14.60
CA GLN A 106 -5.96 5.94 14.39
C GLN A 106 -5.54 7.07 13.43
N THR A 107 -6.47 7.52 12.59
CA THR A 107 -6.24 8.66 11.69
C THR A 107 -6.06 9.95 12.49
N SER A 108 -5.00 10.70 12.21
CA SER A 108 -4.72 12.01 12.82
C SER A 108 -5.64 13.11 12.29
N GLU A 109 -5.55 14.32 12.84
CA GLU A 109 -6.25 15.48 12.30
C GLU A 109 -5.79 15.84 10.89
N GLU A 110 -4.48 15.72 10.61
CA GLU A 110 -3.90 15.89 9.29
C GLU A 110 -4.43 14.85 8.30
N GLY A 111 -4.50 13.57 8.72
CA GLY A 111 -5.08 12.50 7.91
C GLY A 111 -6.55 12.71 7.60
N LYS A 112 -7.34 13.22 8.57
CA LYS A 112 -8.74 13.62 8.35
C LYS A 112 -8.85 14.76 7.34
N ALA A 113 -7.96 15.75 7.40
CA ALA A 113 -7.93 16.85 6.43
C ALA A 113 -7.65 16.35 5.00
N VAL A 114 -6.78 15.34 4.84
CA VAL A 114 -6.55 14.69 3.53
C VAL A 114 -7.83 14.01 3.03
N LEU A 115 -8.50 13.23 3.88
CA LEU A 115 -9.76 12.57 3.53
C LEU A 115 -10.83 13.57 3.07
N GLU A 116 -10.96 14.70 3.75
CA GLU A 116 -11.93 15.74 3.36
C GLU A 116 -11.58 16.43 2.04
N LYS A 117 -10.29 16.59 1.72
CA LYS A 117 -9.86 17.11 0.41
C LYS A 117 -10.22 16.15 -0.71
N GLU A 118 -9.97 14.85 -0.53
CA GLU A 118 -10.28 13.85 -1.56
C GLU A 118 -11.79 13.70 -1.78
N LYS A 119 -12.60 13.68 -0.73
CA LYS A 119 -14.07 13.70 -0.86
C LYS A 119 -14.59 14.90 -1.66
N LYS A 120 -13.97 16.07 -1.52
CA LYS A 120 -14.36 17.27 -2.28
C LYS A 120 -13.98 17.15 -3.75
N LYS A 121 -12.81 16.61 -4.07
CA LYS A 121 -12.39 16.34 -5.46
C LYS A 121 -13.33 15.35 -6.15
N GLU A 122 -13.69 14.26 -5.46
CA GLU A 122 -14.63 13.26 -5.97
C GLU A 122 -16.01 13.86 -6.24
N LYS A 123 -16.56 14.66 -5.32
CA LYS A 123 -17.82 15.37 -5.54
C LYS A 123 -17.76 16.31 -6.76
N HIS A 124 -16.63 16.99 -6.93
CA HIS A 124 -16.44 17.91 -8.06
C HIS A 124 -16.35 17.15 -9.40
N SER A 125 -15.67 16.01 -9.45
CA SER A 125 -15.57 15.20 -10.67
C SER A 125 -16.92 14.58 -11.06
N ILE A 126 -17.71 14.11 -10.09
CA ILE A 126 -19.07 13.62 -10.31
C ILE A 126 -19.96 14.74 -10.84
N LEU A 127 -19.87 15.94 -10.27
CA LEU A 127 -20.66 17.09 -10.70
C LEU A 127 -20.34 17.49 -12.15
N ILE A 128 -19.05 17.53 -12.53
CA ILE A 128 -18.63 17.83 -13.91
C ILE A 128 -19.17 16.78 -14.89
N ARG A 129 -19.09 15.48 -14.55
CA ARG A 129 -19.66 14.42 -15.41
C ARG A 129 -21.16 14.60 -15.60
N LYS A 130 -21.88 14.91 -14.53
CA LYS A 130 -23.33 15.13 -14.58
C LYS A 130 -23.72 16.32 -15.47
N ILE A 131 -22.93 17.40 -15.44
CA ILE A 131 -23.15 18.58 -16.31
C ILE A 131 -22.78 18.27 -17.78
N ALA A 132 -21.79 17.42 -18.03
CA ALA A 132 -21.37 17.06 -19.38
C ALA A 132 -22.30 16.03 -20.08
N GLU A 133 -23.19 15.40 -19.33
CA GLU A 133 -24.20 14.45 -19.82
C GLU A 133 -25.59 15.09 -20.03
N GLU A 134 -25.75 16.40 -19.77
CA GLU A 134 -26.92 17.23 -20.09
C GLU A 134 -26.67 18.10 -21.35
#